data_AF-A0A392QBR5-F1
#
_entry.id   AF-A0A392QBR5-F1
#
_cell.length_a   1.000
_cell.length_b   1.000
_cell.length_c   1.000
_cell.angle_alpha   90.00
_cell.angle_beta   90.00
_cell.angle_gamma   90.00
#
_symmetry.space_group_name_H-M   'P 1'
#
loop_
_entity.id
_entity.type
_entity.pdbx_description
1 polymer ?
#
loop_
_entity_poly.entity_id
_entity_poly.type
_entity_poly.pdbx_seq_one_letter_code
_entity_poly.pdbx_strand_id
1 'polypeptide(L)' 'MDSSSIVNAVLKRKYNRSYWGRIARRCGGIIDRSPRISIGWVRRTSNTAAHTLANWAIVEPNKTWTDDVPV' A
#
# COMPACT_ATOMS: atom_id res chain seq x y z
N MET A 1 -2.87 8.08 0.80
CA MET A 1 -1.65 7.62 0.10
C MET A 1 -1.02 8.80 -0.64
N ASP A 2 0.31 8.90 -0.69
CA ASP A 2 1.01 9.98 -1.39
C ASP A 2 1.41 9.66 -2.84
N SER A 3 1.38 8.38 -3.23
CA SER A 3 1.57 7.96 -4.62
C SER A 3 0.26 7.99 -5.40
N SER A 4 0.13 8.95 -6.33
CA SER A 4 -1.04 9.07 -7.20
C SER A 4 -1.16 7.88 -8.16
N SER A 5 -0.03 7.31 -8.59
CA SER A 5 0.00 6.15 -9.49
C SER A 5 -0.66 4.92 -8.88
N ILE A 6 -0.40 4.65 -7.59
CA ILE A 6 -0.96 3.49 -6.88
C ILE A 6 -2.45 3.71 -6.60
N VAL A 7 -2.81 4.90 -6.12
CA VAL A 7 -4.22 5.27 -5.85
C VAL A 7 -5.06 5.14 -7.12
N ASN A 8 -4.56 5.67 -8.25
CA ASN A 8 -5.23 5.56 -9.54
C ASN A 8 -5.31 4.11 -10.04
N ALA A 9 -4.27 3.29 -9.85
CA ALA A 9 -4.29 1.88 -10.24
C ALA A 9 -5.37 1.10 -9.48
N VAL A 10 -5.52 1.37 -8.18
CA VAL A 10 -6.54 0.75 -7.32
C VAL A 10 -7.94 1.23 -7.70
N LEU A 11 -8.15 2.54 -7.83
CA LEU A 11 -9.44 3.13 -8.21
C LEU A 11 -9.90 2.70 -9.61
N LYS A 12 -8.99 2.72 -10.60
CA LYS A 12 -9.31 2.36 -11.99
C LYS A 12 -9.31 0.85 -12.23
N ARG A 13 -8.96 0.04 -11.22
CA ARG A 13 -8.74 -1.42 -11.32
C ARG A 13 -7.77 -1.81 -12.46
N LYS A 14 -6.86 -0.90 -12.81
CA LYS A 14 -5.85 -1.12 -13.84
C LYS A 14 -4.52 -1.41 -13.17
N TYR A 15 -4.26 -2.70 -13.01
CA TYR A 15 -3.04 -3.20 -12.39
C TYR A 15 -2.05 -3.66 -13.47
N ASN A 16 -0.81 -3.19 -13.39
CA ASN A 16 0.27 -3.76 -14.18
C ASN A 16 0.67 -5.15 -13.63
N ARG A 17 1.40 -5.93 -14.43
CA ARG A 17 1.94 -7.25 -14.02
C ARG A 17 3.20 -7.13 -13.14
N SER A 18 3.54 -5.95 -12.64
CA SER A 18 4.67 -5.76 -11.74
C SER A 18 4.34 -6.27 -10.32
N TYR A 19 5.37 -6.40 -9.48
CA TYR A 19 5.22 -6.80 -8.07
C TYR A 19 4.23 -5.89 -7.31
N TRP A 20 4.38 -4.57 -7.43
CA TRP A 20 3.47 -3.60 -6.81
C TRP A 20 2.07 -3.62 -7.42
N GLY A 21 1.91 -4.02 -8.68
CA GLY A 21 0.61 -4.26 -9.29
C GLY A 21 -0.16 -5.42 -8.68
N ARG A 22 0.53 -6.51 -8.29
CA ARG A 22 -0.08 -7.63 -7.54
C ARG A 22 -0.55 -7.19 -6.16
N ILE A 23 0.25 -6.40 -5.46
CA ILE A 23 -0.11 -5.83 -4.16
C ILE A 23 -1.33 -4.90 -4.29
N ALA A 24 -1.31 -3.99 -5.27
CA ALA A 24 -2.42 -3.08 -5.55
C ALA A 24 -3.73 -3.83 -5.87
N ARG A 25 -3.66 -4.97 -6.59
CA ARG A 25 -4.82 -5.83 -6.84
C ARG A 25 -5.38 -6.43 -5.54
N ARG A 26 -4.51 -6.91 -4.64
CA ARG A 26 -4.93 -7.42 -3.33
C ARG A 26 -5.62 -6.33 -2.51
N CYS A 27 -5.08 -5.12 -2.50
CA CYS A 27 -5.70 -3.96 -1.86
C CYS A 27 -7.07 -3.63 -2.46
N GLY A 28 -7.19 -3.64 -3.80
CA GLY A 28 -8.46 -3.45 -4.49
C GLY A 28 -9.53 -4.47 -4.06
N GLY A 29 -9.16 -5.74 -3.95
CA GLY A 29 -10.08 -6.78 -3.47
C GLY A 29 -10.53 -6.61 -2.02
N ILE A 30 -9.68 -6.06 -1.15
CA ILE A 30 -10.06 -5.74 0.24
C ILE A 30 -11.06 -4.58 0.28
N ILE A 31 -10.80 -3.53 -0.50
CA ILE A 31 -11.70 -2.37 -0.62
C ILE A 31 -13.06 -2.81 -1.16
N ASP A 32 -13.08 -3.66 -2.19
CA ASP A 32 -14.33 -4.19 -2.76
C ASP A 32 -15.14 -5.02 -1.75
N ARG A 33 -14.47 -5.77 -0.86
CA ARG A 33 -15.14 -6.54 0.21
C ARG A 33 -15.63 -5.67 1.37
N SER A 34 -15.09 -4.47 1.54
CA SER A 34 -15.35 -3.61 2.70
C SER A 34 -15.77 -2.22 2.24
N PRO A 35 -17.09 -1.96 2.07
CA PRO A 35 -17.59 -0.68 1.54
C PRO A 35 -17.32 0.53 2.46
N ARG A 36 -16.82 0.29 3.69
CA ARG A 36 -16.41 1.34 4.63
C ARG A 36 -15.00 1.88 4.36
N ILE A 37 -14.22 1.22 3.51
CA ILE A 37 -12.85 1.60 3.23
C ILE A 37 -12.83 2.42 1.94
N SER A 38 -12.39 3.67 2.04
CA SER A 38 -12.14 4.52 0.88
C SER A 38 -10.64 4.75 0.72
N ILE A 39 -10.20 4.88 -0.53
CA ILE A 39 -8.81 5.20 -0.85
C ILE A 39 -8.74 6.58 -1.51
N GLY A 40 -7.87 7.43 -0.99
CA GLY A 40 -7.66 8.79 -1.46
C GLY A 40 -6.19 9.13 -1.63
N TRP A 41 -5.92 9.96 -2.63
CA TRP A 41 -4.62 10.58 -2.80
C TRP A 41 -4.51 11.80 -1.89
N VAL A 42 -3.42 11.89 -1.13
CA VAL A 42 -3.12 13.01 -0.24
C VAL A 42 -1.69 13.48 -0.51
N ARG A 43 -1.41 14.76 -0.26
CA ARG A 43 -0.03 15.26 -0.37
C ARG A 43 0.87 14.57 0.66
N ARG A 44 2.15 14.36 0.32
CA ARG A 44 3.14 13.73 1.21
C ARG A 44 3.29 14.46 2.55
N THR A 45 3.12 15.78 2.56
CA THR A 45 3.11 16.62 3.77
C THR A 45 1.99 16.25 4.75
N SER A 46 0.88 15.70 4.25
CA SER A 46 -0.22 15.18 5.08
C SER A 46 -0.07 13.69 5.40
N ASN A 47 0.94 13.02 4.83
CA ASN A 47 1.24 11.61 5.03
C ASN A 47 2.63 11.42 5.68
N THR A 48 3.03 12.36 6.54
CA THR A 48 4.35 12.39 7.17
C THR A 48 4.58 11.18 8.08
N ALA A 49 3.56 10.75 8.82
CA ALA A 49 3.66 9.57 9.69
C ALA A 49 3.98 8.29 8.89
N ALA A 50 3.30 8.06 7.77
CA ALA A 50 3.63 6.92 6.91
C ALA A 50 5.01 7.08 6.26
N HIS A 51 5.40 8.32 5.93
CA HIS A 51 6.72 8.58 5.38
C HIS A 51 7.84 8.31 6.39
N THR A 52 7.69 8.72 7.65
CA THR A 52 8.67 8.46 8.71
C THR A 52 8.74 6.98 9.02
N LEU A 53 7.60 6.28 9.11
CA LEU A 53 7.57 4.82 9.29
C LEU A 53 8.28 4.07 8.16
N ALA A 54 8.06 4.48 6.91
CA ALA A 54 8.76 3.89 5.77
C ALA A 54 10.28 4.11 5.85
N ASN A 55 10.73 5.29 6.26
CA ASN A 55 12.15 5.57 6.47
C ASN A 55 12.73 4.73 7.60
N TRP A 56 11.98 4.55 8.69
CA TRP A 56 12.38 3.68 9.80
C TRP A 56 12.56 2.23 9.34
N ALA A 57 11.61 1.68 8.59
CA ALA A 57 11.68 0.31 8.08
C ALA A 57 12.87 0.07 7.13
N ILE A 58 13.40 1.10 6.47
CA ILE A 58 14.62 1.00 5.65
C ILE A 58 15.88 0.85 6.51
N VAL A 59 15.91 1.56 7.64
CA VAL A 59 17.04 1.61 8.59
C VAL A 59 17.03 0.43 9.55
N GLU A 60 15.87 -0.17 9.80
CA GLU A 60 15.70 -1.24 10.77
C GLU A 60 16.56 -2.48 10.43
N PRO A 61 17.31 -3.04 11.39
CA PRO A 61 18.20 -4.17 11.16
C PRO A 61 17.45 -5.50 10.94
N ASN A 62 16.22 -5.63 11.45
CA ASN A 62 15.40 -6.84 11.34
C ASN A 62 14.59 -6.86 10.04
N LYS A 63 15.28 -6.93 8.90
CA LYS A 63 14.68 -6.86 7.55
C LYS A 63 14.03 -8.17 7.08
N THR A 64 14.14 -9.24 7.86
CA THR A 64 13.50 -10.52 7.57
C THR A 64 12.03 -10.44 7.94
N TRP A 65 11.23 -9.92 7.02
CA TRP A 65 9.78 -10.04 7.05
C TRP A 65 9.45 -11.49 6.70
N THR A 66 9.28 -12.34 7.72
CA THR A 66 8.81 -13.71 7.52
C THR A 66 7.35 -13.65 7.10
N ASP A 67 7.03 -14.19 5.92
CA ASP A 67 5.66 -14.38 5.44
C ASP A 67 4.90 -15.47 6.23
N ASP A 68 5.56 -16.11 7.21
CA ASP A 68 4.99 -17.15 8.05
C ASP A 68 4.04 -16.56 9.10
N VAL A 69 2.75 -16.73 8.83
CA VAL A 69 1.70 -16.67 9.85
C VAL A 69 1.70 -18.04 10.54
N PRO A 70 1.88 -18.13 11.88
CA PRO A 70 1.81 -19.43 12.54
C PRO A 70 0.42 -20.04 12.37
N VAL A 71 0.40 -21.33 12.00
CA VAL A 71 -0.79 -22.17 11.76
C VAL A 71 -1.49 -22.49 13.08
#